data_AF-A0A948GJY0-F1
#
_entry.id   AF-A0A948GJY0-F1
#
_cell.length_a   1.000
_cell.length_b   1.000
_cell.length_c   1.000
_cell.angle_alpha   90.00
_cell.angle_beta   90.00
_cell.angle_gamma   90.00
#
_symmetry.space_group_name_H-M   'P 1'
#
loop_
_entity.id
_entity.type
_entity.pdbx_description
1 polymer ?
#
loop_
_entity_poly.entity_id
_entity_poly.type
_entity_poly.pdbx_seq_one_letter_code
_entity_poly.pdbx_strand_id
1 'polypeptide(L)'
;MDKIGKYEIVRQLGHGATSTVYLALDPFNQQQVALKVFDLSVLHDNTRAKAYRKLLLTEASLAGKLSHPHIVKIFDADMDGEVNYMVMEYVEGDTLEKFGEVDHLMPLGRIAEVIYKCCKALEYAQFQGVTHRDIKPANILLQGDSDIKISDFGSAVIESQQTTQVTGVGSPAYMSPEQIREQPLTHQTDIYSLGVTMYRLLTGKLPFDAANSYSMIYQIMNIDPQPPSTFRPEIPPALDAIVLRAMCKNTEHRYQTWDEFARDLVAFISHDVPQQDEFFDTEKFDTLRALEFFKNFSDVELWEVLRISDWHKVPKDESILQEGEEGQNFFVLASGSVRVVKQGRLLSLLHKGDCFGEMAHLAGKSATRSTDVFSKTEVTLIEIDPDVLARATANCRYQFSQAFLGVLVRRLAVSNTRISRLLSDHGDEQ
;
A
#
# COMPACT_ATOMS: atom_id res chain seq x y z
N MET A 1 27.65 0.21 22.75
CA MET A 1 26.57 -0.67 23.23
C MET A 1 26.39 -1.70 22.14
N ASP A 2 26.81 -2.94 22.39
CA ASP A 2 26.88 -3.94 21.32
C ASP A 2 25.58 -4.75 21.21
N LYS A 3 24.70 -4.63 22.22
CA LYS A 3 23.42 -5.34 22.32
C LYS A 3 22.38 -4.55 23.11
N ILE A 4 21.11 -4.66 22.72
CA ILE A 4 19.95 -4.17 23.48
C ILE A 4 18.91 -5.29 23.51
N GLY A 5 18.48 -5.70 24.71
CA GLY A 5 17.69 -6.92 24.89
C GLY A 5 18.39 -8.12 24.26
N LYS A 6 17.71 -8.82 23.35
CA LYS A 6 18.29 -9.92 22.56
C LYS A 6 18.96 -9.49 21.24
N TYR A 7 18.83 -8.23 20.84
CA TYR A 7 19.17 -7.75 19.50
C TYR A 7 20.60 -7.21 19.44
N GLU A 8 21.36 -7.68 18.46
CA GLU A 8 22.74 -7.26 18.24
C GLU A 8 22.77 -5.98 17.40
N ILE A 9 23.38 -4.91 17.92
CA ILE A 9 23.36 -3.60 17.25
C ILE A 9 24.38 -3.60 16.12
N VAL A 10 23.92 -3.29 14.89
CA VAL A 10 24.77 -3.19 13.70
C VAL A 10 25.25 -1.76 13.51
N ARG A 11 24.31 -0.80 13.46
CA ARG A 11 24.60 0.63 13.30
C ARG A 11 23.42 1.50 13.71
N GLN A 12 23.64 2.77 13.95
CA GLN A 12 22.56 3.75 14.12
C GLN A 12 21.94 4.09 12.75
N LEU A 13 20.60 4.18 12.71
CA LEU A 13 19.82 4.62 11.54
C LEU A 13 19.42 6.09 11.66
N GLY A 14 19.06 6.54 12.86
CA GLY A 14 18.63 7.91 13.10
C GLY A 14 18.53 8.25 14.58
N HIS A 15 18.49 9.54 14.90
CA HIS A 15 18.34 10.06 16.25
C HIS A 15 17.30 11.19 16.25
N GLY A 16 16.27 11.04 17.06
CA GLY A 16 15.24 12.05 17.29
C GLY A 16 15.33 12.64 18.70
N ALA A 17 14.39 13.52 19.05
CA ALA A 17 14.40 14.24 20.33
C ALA A 17 14.31 13.35 21.58
N THR A 18 13.72 12.17 21.44
CA THR A 18 13.29 11.28 22.54
C THR A 18 13.56 9.81 22.25
N SER A 19 14.14 9.49 21.09
CA SER A 19 14.45 8.13 20.71
C SER A 19 15.61 8.06 19.72
N THR A 20 16.31 6.93 19.72
CA THR A 20 17.34 6.59 18.74
C THR A 20 16.96 5.29 18.06
N VAL A 21 17.05 5.25 16.72
CA VAL A 21 16.74 4.05 15.93
C VAL A 21 18.04 3.40 15.49
N TYR A 22 18.15 2.10 15.73
CA TYR A 22 19.29 1.27 15.35
C TYR A 22 18.88 0.20 14.35
N LEU A 23 19.76 -0.11 13.41
CA LEU A 23 19.72 -1.37 12.69
C LEU A 23 20.29 -2.44 13.61
N ALA A 24 19.54 -3.51 13.82
CA ALA A 24 19.95 -4.61 14.67
C ALA A 24 19.66 -5.96 14.00
N LEU A 25 20.33 -7.01 14.46
CA LEU A 25 20.08 -8.40 14.05
C LEU A 25 19.25 -9.10 15.12
N ASP A 26 18.15 -9.75 14.72
CA ASP A 26 17.45 -10.71 15.56
C ASP A 26 18.14 -12.08 15.41
N PRO A 27 18.90 -12.56 16.42
CA PRO A 27 19.69 -13.78 16.29
C PRO A 27 18.83 -15.04 16.18
N PHE A 28 17.57 -15.00 16.65
CA PHE A 28 16.67 -16.16 16.58
C PHE A 28 16.04 -16.30 15.20
N ASN A 29 15.58 -15.19 14.63
CA ASN A 29 14.93 -15.17 13.32
C ASN A 29 15.92 -14.97 12.16
N GLN A 30 17.19 -14.67 12.46
CA GLN A 30 18.25 -14.38 11.49
C GLN A 30 17.86 -13.29 10.48
N GLN A 31 17.18 -12.24 10.96
CA GLN A 31 16.71 -11.13 10.14
C GLN A 31 17.13 -9.78 10.71
N GLN A 32 17.30 -8.80 9.83
CA GLN A 32 17.53 -7.41 10.22
C GLN A 32 16.23 -6.77 10.71
N VAL A 33 16.34 -5.96 11.76
CA VAL A 33 15.22 -5.23 12.38
C VAL A 33 15.62 -3.79 12.68
N ALA A 34 14.64 -2.90 12.69
CA ALA A 34 14.81 -1.55 13.19
C ALA A 34 14.41 -1.51 14.68
N LEU A 35 15.35 -1.10 15.54
CA LEU A 35 15.17 -1.02 16.98
C LEU A 35 15.08 0.44 17.43
N LYS A 36 13.87 0.91 17.76
CA LYS A 36 13.62 2.26 18.28
C LYS A 36 13.75 2.24 19.80
N VAL A 37 14.79 2.87 20.32
CA VAL A 37 15.12 2.91 21.75
C VAL A 37 14.73 4.26 22.30
N PHE A 38 13.91 4.29 23.34
CA PHE A 38 13.37 5.52 23.92
C PHE A 38 14.21 5.99 25.11
N ASP A 39 14.60 7.26 25.10
CA ASP A 39 15.28 7.89 26.22
C ASP A 39 14.31 8.81 26.97
N LEU A 40 13.66 8.26 27.98
CA LEU A 40 12.74 9.00 28.84
C LEU A 40 13.46 9.93 29.83
N SER A 41 14.77 9.76 30.01
CA SER A 41 15.55 10.59 30.96
C SER A 41 15.76 12.02 30.47
N VAL A 42 15.63 12.25 29.16
CA VAL A 42 15.67 13.57 28.51
C VAL A 42 14.47 14.46 28.91
N LEU A 43 13.40 13.85 29.44
CA LEU A 43 12.20 14.57 29.87
C LEU A 43 12.33 15.01 31.33
N HIS A 44 12.88 16.21 31.54
CA HIS A 44 13.08 16.80 32.88
C HIS A 44 11.77 17.15 33.64
N ASP A 45 10.61 17.11 32.99
CA ASP A 45 9.29 17.40 33.59
C ASP A 45 8.47 16.12 33.72
N ASN A 46 8.13 15.77 34.97
CA ASN A 46 7.32 14.58 35.31
C ASN A 46 5.97 14.53 34.59
N THR A 47 5.38 15.67 34.26
CA THR A 47 4.09 15.75 33.54
C THR A 47 4.28 15.36 32.07
N ARG A 48 5.32 15.91 31.43
CA ARG A 48 5.71 15.57 30.05
C ARG A 48 6.17 14.12 29.93
N ALA A 49 6.95 13.63 30.89
CA ALA A 49 7.38 12.23 30.94
C ALA A 49 6.19 11.26 31.00
N LYS A 50 5.17 11.57 31.82
CA LYS A 50 3.95 10.75 31.92
C LYS A 50 3.16 10.74 30.61
N ALA A 51 3.04 11.89 29.96
CA ALA A 51 2.28 12.01 28.72
C ALA A 51 3.02 11.34 27.55
N TYR A 52 4.35 11.47 27.49
CA TYR A 52 5.19 10.77 26.52
C TYR A 52 5.15 9.25 26.72
N ARG A 53 5.20 8.77 27.97
CA ARG A 53 5.03 7.33 28.28
C ARG A 53 3.69 6.80 27.78
N LYS A 54 2.61 7.60 27.85
CA LYS A 54 1.30 7.20 27.32
C LYS A 54 1.35 7.03 25.79
N LEU A 55 1.98 7.96 25.07
CA LEU A 55 2.18 7.87 23.62
C LEU A 55 2.97 6.60 23.23
N LEU A 56 4.04 6.30 23.98
CA LEU A 56 4.82 5.08 23.77
C LEU A 56 4.00 3.81 23.99
N LEU A 57 3.20 3.76 25.04
CA LEU A 57 2.31 2.63 25.30
C LEU A 57 1.24 2.48 24.21
N THR A 58 0.74 3.58 23.65
CA THR A 58 -0.19 3.55 22.53
C THR A 58 0.48 2.97 21.28
N GLU A 59 1.67 3.45 20.91
CA GLU A 59 2.45 2.93 19.77
C GLU A 59 2.77 1.45 19.97
N ALA A 60 3.25 1.06 21.15
CA ALA A 60 3.51 -0.33 21.51
C ALA A 60 2.24 -1.20 21.44
N SER A 61 1.08 -0.64 21.78
CA SER A 61 -0.20 -1.37 21.69
C SER A 61 -0.66 -1.62 20.25
N LEU A 62 -0.03 -1.00 19.24
CA LEU A 62 -0.25 -1.28 17.83
C LEU A 62 0.54 -2.51 17.35
N ALA A 63 1.49 -3.02 18.16
CA ALA A 63 2.21 -4.25 17.87
C ALA A 63 1.23 -5.40 17.57
N GLY A 64 1.41 -6.03 16.40
CA GLY A 64 0.54 -7.09 15.91
C GLY A 64 -0.88 -6.68 15.48
N LYS A 65 -1.32 -5.42 15.66
CA LYS A 65 -2.65 -4.95 15.24
C LYS A 65 -2.69 -4.47 13.80
N LEU A 66 -1.64 -3.77 13.36
CA LEU A 66 -1.55 -3.26 12.00
C LEU A 66 -0.70 -4.22 11.15
N SER A 67 -1.31 -4.77 10.10
CA SER A 67 -0.66 -5.64 9.13
C SER A 67 -1.08 -5.24 7.73
N HIS A 68 -0.33 -4.32 7.14
CA HIS A 68 -0.57 -3.80 5.79
C HIS A 68 0.77 -3.63 5.06
N PRO A 69 0.86 -3.92 3.74
CA PRO A 69 2.12 -3.86 2.99
C PRO A 69 2.80 -2.49 3.06
N HIS A 70 2.00 -1.42 3.09
CA HIS A 70 2.45 -0.03 3.17
C HIS A 70 2.49 0.57 4.59
N ILE A 71 2.48 -0.27 5.63
CA ILE A 71 2.71 0.15 7.02
C ILE A 71 3.89 -0.64 7.56
N VAL A 72 4.82 0.03 8.24
CA VAL A 72 5.93 -0.63 8.93
C VAL A 72 5.37 -1.56 10.00
N LYS A 73 5.71 -2.84 9.91
CA LYS A 73 5.24 -3.81 10.89
C LYS A 73 5.98 -3.64 12.22
N ILE A 74 5.24 -3.54 13.31
CA ILE A 74 5.78 -3.60 14.67
C ILE A 74 5.76 -5.07 15.12
N PHE A 75 6.94 -5.62 15.38
CA PHE A 75 7.10 -7.02 15.79
C PHE A 75 6.91 -7.21 17.29
N ASP A 76 7.52 -6.36 18.10
CA ASP A 76 7.57 -6.49 19.55
C ASP A 76 7.87 -5.14 20.22
N ALA A 77 7.56 -5.01 21.51
CA ALA A 77 7.91 -3.84 22.31
C ALA A 77 8.13 -4.23 23.78
N ASP A 78 9.21 -3.73 24.37
CA ASP A 78 9.50 -3.86 25.80
C ASP A 78 9.51 -2.46 26.43
N MET A 79 8.50 -2.17 27.24
CA MET A 79 8.28 -0.87 27.91
C MET A 79 8.40 -0.96 29.44
N ASP A 80 8.74 -2.14 29.96
CA ASP A 80 8.82 -2.42 31.40
C ASP A 80 10.25 -2.75 31.86
N GLY A 81 11.16 -3.05 30.92
CA GLY A 81 12.58 -3.26 31.19
C GLY A 81 13.37 -2.00 31.56
N GLU A 82 14.68 -2.16 31.83
CA GLU A 82 15.60 -1.04 32.09
C GLU A 82 15.77 -0.13 30.88
N VAL A 83 15.65 -0.70 29.68
CA VAL A 83 15.72 0.02 28.40
C VAL A 83 14.38 -0.17 27.69
N ASN A 84 13.68 0.94 27.43
CA ASN A 84 12.43 0.92 26.68
C ASN A 84 12.74 0.88 25.19
N TYR A 85 12.29 -0.14 24.48
CA TYR A 85 12.53 -0.26 23.04
C TYR A 85 11.37 -0.92 22.29
N MET A 86 11.28 -0.61 21.00
CA MET A 86 10.35 -1.20 20.05
C MET A 86 11.11 -1.83 18.88
N VAL A 87 10.66 -3.01 18.47
CA VAL A 87 11.24 -3.80 17.40
C VAL A 87 10.31 -3.73 16.19
N MET A 88 10.84 -3.26 15.07
CA MET A 88 10.08 -2.99 13.86
C MET A 88 10.73 -3.64 12.66
N GLU A 89 9.95 -3.82 11.60
CA GLU A 89 10.43 -4.13 10.27
C GLU A 89 11.52 -3.13 9.86
N TYR A 90 12.67 -3.65 9.43
CA TYR A 90 13.68 -2.84 8.78
C TYR A 90 13.28 -2.62 7.32
N VAL A 91 13.14 -1.36 6.92
CA VAL A 91 12.86 -0.97 5.54
C VAL A 91 14.15 -0.42 4.94
N GLU A 92 14.61 -1.06 3.87
CA GLU A 92 15.78 -0.61 3.12
C GLU A 92 15.38 0.53 2.18
N GLY A 93 15.82 1.75 2.48
CA GLY A 93 15.46 2.94 1.70
C GLY A 93 15.69 4.25 2.47
N ASP A 94 15.37 5.35 1.80
CA ASP A 94 15.37 6.70 2.39
C ASP A 94 13.93 7.08 2.79
N THR A 95 13.78 8.08 3.66
CA THR A 95 12.46 8.71 3.89
C THR A 95 12.10 9.63 2.72
N LEU A 96 10.81 9.96 2.59
CA LEU A 96 10.35 10.94 1.61
C LEU A 96 10.87 12.36 1.88
N GLU A 97 11.50 12.61 3.03
CA GLU A 97 12.06 13.91 3.42
C GLU A 97 13.03 14.47 2.37
N LYS A 98 13.93 13.62 1.87
CA LYS A 98 14.88 13.97 0.81
C LYS A 98 14.18 14.45 -0.47
N PHE A 99 13.04 13.88 -0.80
CA PHE A 99 12.26 14.22 -2.00
C PHE A 99 11.37 15.45 -1.80
N GLY A 100 11.38 16.02 -0.60
CA GLY A 100 10.83 17.33 -0.31
C GLY A 100 11.82 18.48 -0.57
N GLU A 101 12.98 18.23 -1.16
CA GLU A 101 13.94 19.25 -1.57
C GLU A 101 13.79 19.56 -3.07
N VAL A 102 13.98 20.82 -3.45
CA VAL A 102 13.79 21.27 -4.85
C VAL A 102 14.69 20.51 -5.83
N ASP A 103 15.89 20.13 -5.41
CA ASP A 103 16.87 19.42 -6.25
C ASP A 103 16.59 17.90 -6.37
N HIS A 104 15.62 17.39 -5.60
CA HIS A 104 15.32 15.96 -5.49
C HIS A 104 13.84 15.64 -5.76
N LEU A 105 13.11 16.55 -6.42
CA LEU A 105 11.68 16.36 -6.70
C LEU A 105 11.43 15.17 -7.63
N MET A 106 10.41 14.40 -7.29
CA MET A 106 9.97 13.26 -8.10
C MET A 106 9.11 13.69 -9.31
N PRO A 107 9.00 12.84 -10.35
CA PRO A 107 7.98 12.97 -11.38
C PRO A 107 6.56 13.00 -10.79
N LEU A 108 5.65 13.75 -11.41
CA LEU A 108 4.29 13.96 -10.89
C LEU A 108 3.51 12.65 -10.73
N GLY A 109 3.62 11.74 -11.70
CA GLY A 109 2.97 10.42 -11.63
C GLY A 109 3.47 9.57 -10.46
N ARG A 110 4.78 9.57 -10.20
CA ARG A 110 5.39 8.88 -9.05
C ARG A 110 4.92 9.47 -7.72
N ILE A 111 4.78 10.79 -7.62
CA ILE A 111 4.22 11.44 -6.43
C ILE A 111 2.76 11.00 -6.24
N ALA A 112 1.94 11.05 -7.29
CA ALA A 112 0.54 10.64 -7.21
C ALA A 112 0.40 9.17 -6.78
N GLU A 113 1.25 8.28 -7.28
CA GLU A 113 1.28 6.87 -6.90
C GLU A 113 1.68 6.66 -5.44
N VAL A 114 2.71 7.36 -4.96
CA VAL A 114 3.14 7.36 -3.56
C VAL A 114 2.01 7.82 -2.63
N ILE A 115 1.32 8.91 -2.99
CA ILE A 115 0.21 9.44 -2.21
C ILE A 115 -0.99 8.48 -2.25
N TYR A 116 -1.27 7.85 -3.38
CA TYR A 116 -2.31 6.81 -3.47
C TYR A 116 -2.03 5.65 -2.50
N LYS A 117 -0.79 5.14 -2.48
CA LYS A 117 -0.36 4.08 -1.56
C LYS A 117 -0.51 4.53 -0.09
N CYS A 118 -0.23 5.80 0.20
CA CYS A 118 -0.49 6.39 1.52
C CYS A 118 -1.99 6.42 1.85
N CYS A 119 -2.86 6.82 0.91
CA CYS A 119 -4.32 6.79 1.11
C CYS A 119 -4.81 5.39 1.48
N LYS A 120 -4.33 4.34 0.79
CA LYS A 120 -4.72 2.94 1.09
C LYS A 120 -4.22 2.47 2.45
N ALA A 121 -2.99 2.83 2.82
CA ALA A 121 -2.45 2.53 4.15
C ALA A 121 -3.24 3.21 5.28
N LEU A 122 -3.59 4.50 5.11
CA LEU A 122 -4.30 5.27 6.12
C LEU A 122 -5.79 4.91 6.19
N GLU A 123 -6.39 4.48 5.08
CA GLU A 123 -7.71 3.87 5.05
C GLU A 123 -7.75 2.58 5.89
N TYR A 124 -6.78 1.70 5.69
CA TYR A 124 -6.62 0.50 6.50
C TYR A 124 -6.46 0.84 7.99
N ALA A 125 -5.58 1.80 8.33
CA ALA A 125 -5.38 2.23 9.72
C ALA A 125 -6.68 2.78 10.34
N GLN A 126 -7.43 3.59 9.60
CA GLN A 126 -8.73 4.10 10.03
C GLN A 126 -9.71 2.96 10.32
N PHE A 127 -9.80 1.94 9.46
CA PHE A 127 -10.67 0.79 9.71
C PHE A 127 -10.26 -0.03 10.93
N GLN A 128 -8.98 0.02 11.33
CA GLN A 128 -8.49 -0.53 12.59
C GLN A 128 -8.72 0.41 13.80
N GLY A 129 -9.42 1.53 13.61
CA GLY A 129 -9.70 2.53 14.63
C GLY A 129 -8.49 3.38 15.00
N VAL A 130 -7.51 3.52 14.11
CA VAL A 130 -6.24 4.24 14.33
C VAL A 130 -6.17 5.49 13.45
N THR A 131 -5.90 6.64 14.05
CA THR A 131 -5.54 7.90 13.36
C THR A 131 -4.07 8.21 13.63
N HIS A 132 -3.26 8.48 12.61
CA HIS A 132 -1.80 8.62 12.69
C HIS A 132 -1.33 9.92 13.36
N ARG A 133 -1.91 11.07 12.98
CA ARG A 133 -1.71 12.44 13.51
C ARG A 133 -0.36 13.11 13.27
N ASP A 134 0.64 12.40 12.78
CA ASP A 134 1.96 12.94 12.42
C ASP A 134 2.40 12.50 11.01
N ILE A 135 1.54 12.69 10.00
CA ILE A 135 1.90 12.39 8.61
C ILE A 135 2.77 13.51 8.05
N LYS A 136 3.99 13.14 7.66
CA LYS A 136 5.00 14.01 7.04
C LYS A 136 6.00 13.18 6.24
N PRO A 137 6.78 13.78 5.32
CA PRO A 137 7.76 13.06 4.52
C PRO A 137 8.76 12.21 5.34
N ALA A 138 9.19 12.67 6.51
CA ALA A 138 10.11 11.94 7.38
C ALA A 138 9.55 10.62 7.94
N ASN A 139 8.22 10.47 7.98
CA ASN A 139 7.55 9.27 8.51
C ASN A 139 7.10 8.30 7.41
N ILE A 140 7.38 8.59 6.14
CA ILE A 140 7.06 7.74 4.99
C ILE A 140 8.38 7.29 4.37
N LEU A 141 8.67 5.99 4.46
CA LEU A 141 9.85 5.37 3.87
C LEU A 141 9.56 5.02 2.40
N LEU A 142 10.56 5.19 1.54
CA LEU A 142 10.51 4.84 0.12
C LEU A 142 11.55 3.78 -0.20
N GLN A 143 11.10 2.65 -0.73
CA GLN A 143 11.91 1.54 -1.20
C GLN A 143 11.78 1.42 -2.73
N GLY A 144 12.92 1.41 -3.43
CA GLY A 144 12.94 1.37 -4.90
C GLY A 144 12.27 2.61 -5.51
N ASP A 145 11.42 2.39 -6.51
CA ASP A 145 10.79 3.50 -7.23
C ASP A 145 9.54 4.04 -6.54
N SER A 146 8.55 3.23 -6.18
CA SER A 146 7.30 3.77 -5.61
C SER A 146 6.74 2.96 -4.44
N ASP A 147 7.45 1.93 -3.95
CA ASP A 147 6.97 1.18 -2.78
C ASP A 147 7.24 1.97 -1.51
N ILE A 148 6.19 2.18 -0.73
CA ILE A 148 6.26 2.99 0.49
C ILE A 148 5.85 2.21 1.71
N LYS A 149 6.36 2.63 2.87
CA LYS A 149 5.88 2.19 4.18
C LYS A 149 5.73 3.39 5.12
N ILE A 150 4.54 3.57 5.66
CA ILE A 150 4.27 4.56 6.71
C ILE A 150 4.78 4.00 8.04
N SER A 151 5.49 4.85 8.78
CA SER A 151 6.11 4.53 10.07
C SER A 151 5.76 5.59 11.13
N ASP A 152 6.15 5.34 12.38
CA ASP A 152 6.03 6.28 13.51
C ASP A 152 4.58 6.69 13.85
N PHE A 153 3.80 5.69 14.26
CA PHE A 153 2.48 5.90 14.87
C PHE A 153 2.60 6.36 16.34
N GLY A 154 3.73 6.93 16.75
CA GLY A 154 4.00 7.42 18.11
C GLY A 154 3.05 8.50 18.59
N SER A 155 2.41 9.23 17.67
CA SER A 155 1.39 10.23 17.98
C SER A 155 -0.04 9.73 17.75
N ALA A 156 -0.21 8.46 17.37
CA ALA A 156 -1.50 7.93 16.96
C ALA A 156 -2.48 7.81 18.13
N VAL A 157 -3.78 7.81 17.79
CA VAL A 157 -4.82 7.48 18.77
C VAL A 157 -5.70 6.37 18.26
N ILE A 158 -6.03 5.50 19.21
CA ILE A 158 -6.97 4.40 19.06
C ILE A 158 -8.31 4.89 19.62
N GLU A 159 -9.39 4.82 18.86
CA GLU A 159 -10.71 5.36 19.21
C GLU A 159 -11.23 4.91 20.60
N SER A 160 -10.77 3.77 21.11
CA SER A 160 -11.13 3.23 22.44
C SER A 160 -10.38 3.86 23.63
N GLN A 161 -9.40 4.73 23.40
CA GLN A 161 -8.55 5.32 24.44
C GLN A 161 -8.60 6.86 24.41
N GLN A 162 -9.29 7.45 25.40
CA GLN A 162 -9.24 8.91 25.63
C GLN A 162 -7.79 9.33 25.92
N THR A 163 -7.15 9.98 24.95
CA THR A 163 -5.74 10.39 25.04
C THR A 163 -5.64 11.91 24.97
N THR A 164 -5.07 12.50 26.02
CA THR A 164 -4.75 13.92 26.14
C THR A 164 -3.60 14.29 25.21
N GLN A 165 -3.75 15.38 24.47
CA GLN A 165 -2.74 15.90 23.55
C GLN A 165 -1.47 16.32 24.33
N VAL A 166 -0.30 15.97 23.79
CA VAL A 166 0.98 16.52 24.24
C VAL A 166 1.41 17.54 23.20
N THR A 167 1.09 18.80 23.42
CA THR A 167 1.59 19.91 22.62
C THR A 167 2.95 20.37 23.16
N GLY A 168 3.91 20.69 22.27
CA GLY A 168 5.08 21.49 22.67
C GLY A 168 6.47 21.06 22.20
N VAL A 169 6.64 20.13 21.26
CA VAL A 169 7.97 19.86 20.66
C VAL A 169 7.85 19.70 19.14
N GLY A 170 8.41 20.65 18.38
CA GLY A 170 8.49 20.60 16.91
C GLY A 170 7.75 21.72 16.16
N SER A 171 8.00 21.83 14.85
CA SER A 171 7.31 22.77 13.95
C SER A 171 5.91 22.23 13.62
N PRO A 172 4.83 23.02 13.73
CA PRO A 172 3.46 22.58 13.44
C PRO A 172 3.15 22.51 11.94
N ALA A 173 4.16 22.52 11.07
CA ALA A 173 4.02 22.71 9.63
C ALA A 173 3.07 21.72 8.93
N TYR A 174 2.91 20.52 9.48
CA TYR A 174 2.02 19.47 8.95
C TYR A 174 0.72 19.32 9.73
N MET A 175 0.54 20.04 10.85
CA MET A 175 -0.63 19.91 11.71
C MET A 175 -1.88 20.50 11.03
N SER A 176 -3.00 19.81 11.21
CA SER A 176 -4.30 20.29 10.76
C SER A 176 -4.83 21.46 11.60
N PRO A 177 -5.75 22.29 11.07
CA PRO A 177 -6.41 23.34 11.84
C PRO A 177 -7.12 22.80 13.10
N GLU A 178 -7.73 21.62 13.03
CA GLU A 178 -8.39 20.99 14.18
C GLU A 178 -7.39 20.47 15.22
N GLN A 179 -6.18 20.05 14.83
CA GLN A 179 -5.09 19.76 15.78
C GLN A 179 -4.67 21.01 16.53
N ILE A 180 -4.49 22.12 15.81
CA ILE A 180 -4.11 23.42 16.41
C ILE A 180 -5.19 23.95 17.36
N ARG A 181 -6.47 23.74 17.03
CA ARG A 181 -7.61 24.13 17.88
C ARG A 181 -7.87 23.17 19.05
N GLU A 182 -7.08 22.11 19.17
CA GLU A 182 -7.28 21.04 20.16
C GLU A 182 -8.69 20.41 20.09
N GLN A 183 -9.27 20.36 18.88
CA GLN A 183 -10.59 19.78 18.65
C GLN A 183 -10.50 18.23 18.62
N PRO A 184 -11.63 17.52 18.78
CA PRO A 184 -11.69 16.09 18.53
C PRO A 184 -11.18 15.77 17.13
N LEU A 185 -10.16 14.91 17.04
CA LEU A 185 -9.50 14.55 15.79
C LEU A 185 -10.11 13.29 15.20
N THR A 186 -10.29 13.29 13.89
CA THR A 186 -10.72 12.14 13.08
C THR A 186 -9.71 11.89 11.96
N HIS A 187 -9.98 10.94 11.06
CA HIS A 187 -9.19 10.70 9.84
C HIS A 187 -9.00 11.96 8.98
N GLN A 188 -9.83 12.99 9.16
CA GLN A 188 -9.70 14.27 8.45
C GLN A 188 -8.39 15.01 8.75
N THR A 189 -7.79 14.77 9.92
CA THR A 189 -6.47 15.30 10.27
C THR A 189 -5.37 14.69 9.42
N ASP A 190 -5.43 13.38 9.18
CA ASP A 190 -4.43 12.70 8.37
C ASP A 190 -4.60 13.06 6.88
N ILE A 191 -5.84 13.26 6.40
CA ILE A 191 -6.11 13.76 5.03
C ILE A 191 -5.44 15.12 4.80
N TYR A 192 -5.58 16.05 5.76
CA TYR A 192 -4.94 17.36 5.67
C TYR A 192 -3.41 17.24 5.65
N SER A 193 -2.86 16.47 6.59
CA SER A 193 -1.42 16.27 6.75
C SER A 193 -0.79 15.60 5.52
N LEU A 194 -1.51 14.65 4.90
CA LEU A 194 -1.11 14.04 3.63
C LEU A 194 -1.18 15.05 2.47
N GLY A 195 -2.16 15.95 2.46
CA GLY A 195 -2.22 17.08 1.52
C GLY A 195 -0.99 17.99 1.63
N VAL A 196 -0.59 18.35 2.85
CA VAL A 196 0.63 19.14 3.10
C VAL A 196 1.89 18.37 2.66
N THR A 197 1.93 17.06 2.92
CA THR A 197 3.01 16.17 2.45
C THR A 197 3.10 16.16 0.93
N MET A 198 1.97 15.99 0.24
CA MET A 198 1.88 16.02 -1.21
C MET A 198 2.34 17.37 -1.77
N TYR A 199 1.91 18.49 -1.16
CA TYR A 199 2.37 19.83 -1.51
C TYR A 199 3.91 19.94 -1.46
N ARG A 200 4.50 19.43 -0.38
CA ARG A 200 5.95 19.47 -0.18
C ARG A 200 6.70 18.64 -1.21
N LEU A 201 6.21 17.45 -1.53
CA LEU A 201 6.81 16.57 -2.55
C LEU A 201 6.67 17.13 -3.96
N LEU A 202 5.60 17.89 -4.23
CA LEU A 202 5.40 18.53 -5.53
C LEU A 202 6.31 19.73 -5.75
N THR A 203 6.51 20.54 -4.72
CA THR A 203 7.09 21.89 -4.87
C THR A 203 8.46 22.07 -4.22
N GLY A 204 8.85 21.16 -3.33
CA GLY A 204 10.02 21.34 -2.45
C GLY A 204 9.83 22.41 -1.38
N LYS A 205 8.60 22.93 -1.19
CA LYS A 205 8.25 23.98 -0.24
C LYS A 205 7.09 23.57 0.65
N LEU A 206 7.02 24.15 1.85
CA LEU A 206 5.82 24.02 2.68
C LEU A 206 4.73 24.98 2.16
N PRO A 207 3.44 24.64 2.29
CA PRO A 207 2.35 25.55 1.91
C PRO A 207 2.31 26.82 2.77
N PHE A 208 2.83 26.73 4.00
CA PHE A 208 2.96 27.82 4.94
C PHE A 208 4.40 27.88 5.44
N ASP A 209 4.96 29.09 5.43
CA ASP A 209 6.31 29.37 5.92
C ASP A 209 6.29 30.63 6.76
N ALA A 210 6.79 30.52 7.98
CA ALA A 210 6.70 31.58 8.98
C ALA A 210 7.89 31.53 9.94
N ALA A 211 8.39 32.71 10.30
CA ALA A 211 9.59 32.85 11.14
C ALA A 211 9.42 32.36 12.59
N ASN A 212 8.18 32.15 13.05
CA ASN A 212 7.91 31.66 14.41
C ASN A 212 6.60 30.85 14.46
N SER A 213 6.46 30.05 15.52
CA SER A 213 5.33 29.13 15.70
C SER A 213 3.96 29.81 15.75
N TYR A 214 3.85 31.02 16.33
CA TYR A 214 2.57 31.75 16.38
C TYR A 214 2.13 32.19 14.99
N SER A 215 3.05 32.72 14.19
CA SER A 215 2.78 33.11 12.81
C SER A 215 2.47 31.89 11.94
N MET A 216 3.14 30.75 12.16
CA MET A 216 2.83 29.49 11.48
C MET A 216 1.41 29.02 11.80
N ILE A 217 1.04 28.99 13.09
CA ILE A 217 -0.31 28.67 13.56
C ILE A 217 -1.34 29.59 12.91
N TYR A 218 -1.08 30.89 12.87
CA TYR A 218 -1.98 31.86 12.23
C TYR A 218 -2.17 31.55 10.74
N GLN A 219 -1.11 31.24 10.01
CA GLN A 219 -1.19 30.91 8.58
C GLN A 219 -2.02 29.63 8.35
N ILE A 220 -1.72 28.54 9.06
CA ILE A 220 -2.47 27.27 8.96
C ILE A 220 -3.97 27.50 9.20
N MET A 221 -4.30 28.39 10.14
CA MET A 221 -5.67 28.64 10.57
C MET A 221 -6.45 29.59 9.68
N ASN A 222 -5.78 30.54 9.01
CA ASN A 222 -6.46 31.70 8.41
C ASN A 222 -6.04 32.04 6.97
N ILE A 223 -4.91 31.53 6.48
CA ILE A 223 -4.37 31.88 5.16
C ILE A 223 -4.53 30.73 4.20
N ASP A 224 -5.07 30.98 3.00
CA ASP A 224 -5.18 29.95 1.98
C ASP A 224 -3.82 29.70 1.29
N PRO A 225 -3.46 28.41 1.09
CA PRO A 225 -2.20 28.03 0.47
C PRO A 225 -2.20 28.41 -1.00
N GLN A 226 -1.05 28.87 -1.51
CA GLN A 226 -0.88 29.09 -2.95
C GLN A 226 -0.92 27.74 -3.70
N PRO A 227 -1.54 27.63 -4.88
CA PRO A 227 -1.54 26.40 -5.66
C PRO A 227 -0.10 25.90 -5.95
N PRO A 228 0.18 24.59 -5.87
CA PRO A 228 1.49 24.03 -6.22
C PRO A 228 2.07 24.52 -7.56
N SER A 229 1.23 24.69 -8.59
CA SER A 229 1.62 25.22 -9.91
C SER A 229 2.26 26.61 -9.88
N THR A 230 2.07 27.38 -8.79
CA THR A 230 2.74 28.67 -8.56
C THR A 230 4.26 28.50 -8.44
N PHE A 231 4.72 27.36 -7.90
CA PHE A 231 6.12 27.07 -7.66
C PHE A 231 6.71 26.08 -8.67
N ARG A 232 5.87 25.26 -9.30
CA ARG A 232 6.26 24.26 -10.30
C ARG A 232 5.25 24.29 -11.47
N PRO A 233 5.45 25.18 -12.47
CA PRO A 233 4.45 25.48 -13.51
C PRO A 233 4.00 24.31 -14.38
N GLU A 234 4.77 23.22 -14.43
CA GLU A 234 4.38 22.00 -15.14
C GLU A 234 3.28 21.19 -14.42
N ILE A 235 2.93 21.54 -13.18
CA ILE A 235 1.86 20.88 -12.43
C ILE A 235 0.50 21.19 -13.09
N PRO A 236 -0.28 20.18 -13.50
CA PRO A 236 -1.60 20.39 -14.08
C PRO A 236 -2.63 20.91 -13.06
N PRO A 237 -3.65 21.67 -13.50
CA PRO A 237 -4.71 22.17 -12.62
C PRO A 237 -5.46 21.08 -11.83
N ALA A 238 -5.54 19.87 -12.37
CA ALA A 238 -6.13 18.72 -11.69
C ALA A 238 -5.39 18.40 -10.39
N LEU A 239 -4.05 18.42 -10.42
CA LEU A 239 -3.23 18.11 -9.26
C LEU A 239 -3.22 19.24 -8.22
N ASP A 240 -3.30 20.50 -8.66
CA ASP A 240 -3.56 21.63 -7.76
C ASP A 240 -4.88 21.43 -7.00
N ALA A 241 -5.96 21.10 -7.73
CA ALA A 241 -7.27 20.90 -7.13
C ALA A 241 -7.28 19.79 -6.08
N ILE A 242 -6.61 18.66 -6.36
CA ILE A 242 -6.47 17.54 -5.42
C ILE A 242 -5.77 17.99 -4.12
N VAL A 243 -4.61 18.64 -4.25
CA VAL A 243 -3.81 19.08 -3.10
C VAL A 243 -4.56 20.11 -2.27
N LEU A 244 -5.15 21.12 -2.92
CA LEU A 244 -5.89 22.19 -2.25
C LEU A 244 -7.15 21.65 -1.55
N ARG A 245 -7.85 20.69 -2.16
CA ARG A 245 -9.01 20.04 -1.56
C ARG A 245 -8.63 19.24 -0.31
N ALA A 246 -7.53 18.49 -0.34
CA ALA A 246 -7.03 17.77 0.84
C ALA A 246 -6.68 18.74 1.99
N MET A 247 -6.13 19.92 1.68
CA MET A 247 -5.74 20.95 2.64
C MET A 247 -6.84 21.99 2.95
N CYS A 248 -8.09 21.78 2.53
CA CYS A 248 -9.20 22.68 2.85
C CYS A 248 -9.33 22.87 4.37
N LYS A 249 -9.49 24.11 4.87
CA LYS A 249 -9.55 24.31 6.34
C LYS A 249 -10.82 23.73 6.96
N ASN A 250 -11.96 23.89 6.29
CA ASN A 250 -13.21 23.25 6.69
C ASN A 250 -13.16 21.76 6.32
N THR A 251 -13.31 20.89 7.31
CA THR A 251 -13.33 19.43 7.13
C THR A 251 -14.43 18.98 6.19
N GLU A 252 -15.60 19.64 6.18
CA GLU A 252 -16.72 19.31 5.28
C GLU A 252 -16.40 19.54 3.79
N HIS A 253 -15.39 20.36 3.49
CA HIS A 253 -14.95 20.64 2.12
C HIS A 253 -13.71 19.81 1.71
N ARG A 254 -13.14 19.02 2.63
CA ARG A 254 -12.08 18.06 2.31
C ARG A 254 -12.67 16.80 1.67
N TYR A 255 -11.79 15.90 1.23
CA TYR A 255 -12.17 14.52 0.95
C TYR A 255 -12.84 13.89 2.17
N GLN A 256 -14.00 13.28 1.98
CA GLN A 256 -14.75 12.68 3.08
C GLN A 256 -14.28 11.26 3.39
N THR A 257 -13.76 10.57 2.37
CA THR A 257 -13.17 9.23 2.48
C THR A 257 -11.80 9.17 1.80
N TRP A 258 -10.95 8.24 2.25
CA TRP A 258 -9.68 7.94 1.58
C TRP A 258 -9.87 7.45 0.15
N ASP A 259 -10.89 6.63 -0.08
CA ASP A 259 -11.27 6.19 -1.42
C ASP A 259 -11.59 7.35 -2.37
N GLU A 260 -12.23 8.43 -1.89
CA GLU A 260 -12.48 9.61 -2.70
C GLU A 260 -11.17 10.31 -3.12
N PHE A 261 -10.23 10.46 -2.17
CA PHE A 261 -8.91 11.03 -2.47
C PHE A 261 -8.12 10.12 -3.43
N ALA A 262 -8.13 8.82 -3.18
CA ALA A 262 -7.46 7.83 -4.04
C ALA A 262 -8.03 7.85 -5.47
N ARG A 263 -9.35 7.98 -5.64
CA ARG A 263 -10.00 8.04 -6.96
C ARG A 263 -9.54 9.22 -7.79
N ASP A 264 -9.42 10.41 -7.21
CA ASP A 264 -8.94 11.58 -7.95
C ASP A 264 -7.47 11.43 -8.37
N LEU A 265 -6.64 10.78 -7.54
CA LEU A 265 -5.24 10.47 -7.87
C LEU A 265 -5.15 9.47 -9.04
N VAL A 266 -5.98 8.42 -9.04
CA VAL A 266 -6.07 7.46 -10.15
C VAL A 266 -6.50 8.15 -11.44
N ALA A 267 -7.54 8.99 -11.37
CA ALA A 267 -8.02 9.74 -12.52
C ALA A 267 -6.91 10.61 -13.13
N PHE A 268 -6.11 11.27 -12.30
CA PHE A 268 -4.94 12.03 -12.73
C PHE A 268 -3.88 11.14 -13.41
N ILE A 269 -3.51 10.02 -12.80
CA ILE A 269 -2.51 9.09 -13.33
C ILE A 269 -2.91 8.59 -14.73
N SER A 270 -4.18 8.19 -14.91
CA SER A 270 -4.63 7.62 -16.17
C SER A 270 -4.85 8.64 -17.30
N HIS A 271 -5.03 9.94 -17.00
CA HIS A 271 -5.31 10.97 -18.03
C HIS A 271 -4.13 11.89 -18.33
N ASP A 272 -3.36 12.29 -17.32
CA ASP A 272 -2.39 13.39 -17.43
C ASP A 272 -0.93 12.92 -17.38
N VAL A 273 -0.68 11.65 -17.04
CA VAL A 273 0.68 11.06 -17.08
C VAL A 273 0.84 10.30 -18.40
N PRO A 274 1.87 10.60 -19.23
CA PRO A 274 2.13 9.85 -20.44
C PRO A 274 2.25 8.35 -20.13
N GLN A 275 1.53 7.49 -20.86
CA GLN A 275 1.70 6.03 -20.78
C GLN A 275 3.15 5.68 -21.11
N GLN A 276 3.97 5.49 -20.08
CA GLN A 276 5.19 4.71 -20.21
C GLN A 276 4.78 3.23 -20.30
N ASP A 277 5.62 2.38 -20.87
CA ASP A 277 5.35 0.93 -21.00
C ASP A 277 5.20 0.19 -19.66
N GLU A 278 5.35 0.90 -18.53
CA GLU A 278 5.12 0.43 -17.17
C GLU A 278 3.67 0.66 -16.72
N PHE A 279 3.04 -0.40 -16.22
CA PHE A 279 1.76 -0.31 -15.51
C PHE A 279 1.99 0.28 -14.11
N PHE A 280 1.33 1.39 -13.80
CA PHE A 280 1.32 1.92 -12.44
C PHE A 280 0.61 0.95 -11.49
N ASP A 281 1.12 0.82 -10.26
CA ASP A 281 0.52 -0.07 -9.27
C ASP A 281 -0.94 0.32 -8.94
N THR A 282 -1.28 1.60 -9.08
CA THR A 282 -2.66 2.11 -8.97
C THR A 282 -3.60 1.44 -9.98
N GLU A 283 -3.21 1.43 -11.26
CA GLU A 283 -4.01 0.84 -12.34
C GLU A 283 -4.11 -0.69 -12.19
N LYS A 284 -2.99 -1.32 -11.79
CA LYS A 284 -2.99 -2.76 -11.50
C LYS A 284 -3.91 -3.10 -10.34
N PHE A 285 -3.84 -2.34 -9.23
CA PHE A 285 -4.66 -2.56 -8.03
C PHE A 285 -6.15 -2.46 -8.35
N ASP A 286 -6.56 -1.37 -9.00
CA ASP A 286 -7.97 -1.16 -9.36
C ASP A 286 -8.44 -2.21 -10.37
N THR A 287 -7.56 -2.64 -11.27
CA THR A 287 -7.85 -3.76 -12.17
C THR A 287 -8.10 -5.04 -11.38
N LEU A 288 -7.22 -5.43 -10.45
CA LEU A 288 -7.42 -6.61 -9.61
C LEU A 288 -8.74 -6.53 -8.85
N ARG A 289 -9.00 -5.40 -8.19
CA ARG A 289 -10.21 -5.15 -7.39
C ARG A 289 -11.49 -5.32 -8.21
N ALA A 290 -11.45 -5.01 -9.50
CA ALA A 290 -12.60 -5.11 -10.41
C ALA A 290 -12.80 -6.51 -11.03
N LEU A 291 -11.85 -7.44 -10.88
CA LEU A 291 -11.95 -8.78 -11.49
C LEU A 291 -12.71 -9.75 -10.57
N GLU A 292 -13.63 -10.52 -11.17
CA GLU A 292 -14.44 -11.55 -10.48
C GLU A 292 -13.56 -12.59 -9.74
N PHE A 293 -12.37 -12.88 -10.25
CA PHE A 293 -11.42 -13.80 -9.62
C PHE A 293 -10.97 -13.31 -8.24
N PHE A 294 -10.80 -12.00 -8.07
CA PHE A 294 -10.29 -11.39 -6.84
C PHE A 294 -11.38 -10.72 -5.98
N LYS A 295 -12.66 -10.89 -6.31
CA LYS A 295 -13.77 -10.19 -5.64
C LYS A 295 -13.84 -10.36 -4.11
N ASN A 296 -13.29 -11.46 -3.60
CA ASN A 296 -13.30 -11.80 -2.16
C ASN A 296 -11.97 -11.46 -1.47
N PHE A 297 -11.00 -10.92 -2.21
CA PHE A 297 -9.72 -10.49 -1.66
C PHE A 297 -9.91 -9.11 -1.03
N SER A 298 -9.42 -8.97 0.18
CA SER A 298 -9.25 -7.68 0.86
C SER A 298 -8.15 -6.86 0.20
N ASP A 299 -8.14 -5.55 0.44
CA ASP A 299 -7.12 -4.65 -0.11
C ASP A 299 -5.69 -5.07 0.28
N VAL A 300 -5.51 -5.63 1.47
CA VAL A 300 -4.21 -6.19 1.91
C VAL A 300 -3.80 -7.38 1.04
N GLU A 301 -4.74 -8.28 0.75
CA GLU A 301 -4.48 -9.45 -0.10
C GLU A 301 -4.27 -9.02 -1.56
N LEU A 302 -4.97 -8.01 -2.06
CA LEU A 302 -4.77 -7.47 -3.41
C LEU A 302 -3.39 -6.85 -3.59
N TRP A 303 -2.90 -6.09 -2.61
CA TRP A 303 -1.53 -5.57 -2.63
C TRP A 303 -0.49 -6.69 -2.57
N GLU A 304 -0.77 -7.74 -1.81
CA GLU A 304 0.09 -8.92 -1.80
C GLU A 304 0.11 -9.60 -3.17
N VAL A 305 -1.05 -9.76 -3.83
CA VAL A 305 -1.15 -10.26 -5.21
C VAL A 305 -0.29 -9.44 -6.16
N LEU A 306 -0.34 -8.11 -6.09
CA LEU A 306 0.51 -7.24 -6.91
C LEU A 306 2.00 -7.53 -6.71
N ARG A 307 2.44 -7.74 -5.47
CA ARG A 307 3.84 -8.00 -5.15
C ARG A 307 4.34 -9.36 -5.63
N ILE A 308 3.44 -10.34 -5.78
CA ILE A 308 3.77 -11.71 -6.19
C ILE A 308 3.39 -12.01 -7.65
N SER A 309 2.99 -11.00 -8.42
CA SER A 309 2.54 -11.17 -9.81
C SER A 309 3.35 -10.33 -10.79
N ASP A 310 3.58 -10.91 -11.96
CA ASP A 310 4.16 -10.22 -13.11
C ASP A 310 3.04 -9.84 -14.09
N TRP A 311 3.18 -8.67 -14.73
CA TRP A 311 2.16 -8.13 -15.62
C TRP A 311 2.70 -8.02 -17.04
N HIS A 312 2.02 -8.65 -18.00
CA HIS A 312 2.47 -8.74 -19.39
C HIS A 312 1.40 -8.23 -20.36
N LYS A 313 1.80 -7.40 -21.33
CA LYS A 313 0.99 -7.12 -22.52
C LYS A 313 1.37 -8.11 -23.61
N VAL A 314 0.40 -8.84 -24.13
CA VAL A 314 0.59 -9.78 -25.23
C VAL A 314 -0.21 -9.30 -26.44
N PRO A 315 0.43 -9.04 -27.59
CA PRO A 315 -0.24 -8.67 -28.83
C PRO A 315 -1.25 -9.74 -29.29
N LYS A 316 -2.13 -9.37 -30.22
CA LYS A 316 -3.08 -10.30 -30.82
C LYS A 316 -2.37 -11.41 -31.62
N ASP A 317 -2.93 -12.62 -31.59
CA ASP A 317 -2.52 -13.80 -32.36
C ASP A 317 -1.17 -14.40 -31.94
N GLU A 318 -0.69 -14.05 -30.73
CA GLU A 318 0.53 -14.56 -30.10
C GLU A 318 0.26 -15.81 -29.25
N SER A 319 1.28 -16.68 -29.15
CA SER A 319 1.25 -17.87 -28.29
C SER A 319 1.62 -17.51 -26.86
N ILE A 320 0.78 -17.90 -25.91
CA ILE A 320 0.99 -17.66 -24.47
C ILE A 320 1.45 -18.95 -23.78
N LEU A 321 0.81 -20.08 -24.11
CA LEU A 321 1.18 -21.42 -23.61
C LEU A 321 1.16 -22.41 -24.77
N GLN A 322 2.09 -23.38 -24.79
CA GLN A 322 2.06 -24.48 -25.76
C GLN A 322 1.84 -25.83 -25.09
N GLU A 323 1.01 -26.67 -25.70
CA GLU A 323 0.72 -28.03 -25.25
C GLU A 323 2.01 -28.86 -25.20
N GLY A 324 2.27 -29.51 -24.06
CA GLY A 324 3.46 -30.31 -23.82
C GLY A 324 4.65 -29.57 -23.20
N GLU A 325 4.63 -28.23 -23.14
CA GLU A 325 5.67 -27.47 -22.44
C GLU A 325 5.62 -27.71 -20.92
N GLU A 326 6.78 -27.65 -20.28
CA GLU A 326 6.87 -27.63 -18.82
C GLU A 326 6.60 -26.21 -18.31
N GLY A 327 5.70 -26.06 -17.34
CA GLY A 327 5.45 -24.77 -16.72
C GLY A 327 4.32 -24.84 -15.71
N GLN A 328 4.51 -24.21 -14.55
CA GLN A 328 3.55 -24.25 -13.44
C GLN A 328 2.79 -22.94 -13.26
N ASN A 329 3.27 -21.85 -13.86
CA ASN A 329 2.69 -20.52 -13.74
C ASN A 329 1.25 -20.52 -14.25
N PHE A 330 0.37 -19.82 -13.56
CA PHE A 330 -1.00 -19.61 -14.01
C PHE A 330 -1.22 -18.13 -14.27
N PHE A 331 -2.25 -17.84 -15.06
CA PHE A 331 -2.51 -16.51 -15.58
C PHE A 331 -3.96 -16.12 -15.33
N VAL A 332 -4.18 -14.88 -14.92
CA VAL A 332 -5.51 -14.25 -14.87
C VAL A 332 -5.59 -13.16 -15.93
N LEU A 333 -6.68 -13.12 -16.70
CA LEU A 333 -6.89 -12.12 -17.74
C LEU A 333 -7.35 -10.79 -17.14
N ALA A 334 -6.47 -9.79 -17.11
CA ALA A 334 -6.81 -8.42 -16.73
C ALA A 334 -7.63 -7.71 -17.82
N SER A 335 -7.36 -7.99 -19.10
CA SER A 335 -8.07 -7.44 -20.24
C SER A 335 -8.00 -8.37 -21.46
N GLY A 336 -8.91 -8.17 -22.42
CA GLY A 336 -8.93 -8.90 -23.68
C GLY A 336 -9.52 -10.32 -23.60
N SER A 337 -9.16 -11.16 -24.57
CA SER A 337 -9.63 -12.55 -24.66
C SER A 337 -8.58 -13.48 -25.27
N VAL A 338 -8.61 -14.75 -24.86
CA VAL A 338 -7.73 -15.81 -25.37
C VAL A 338 -8.54 -17.00 -25.87
N ARG A 339 -7.97 -17.74 -26.81
CA ARG A 339 -8.49 -19.01 -27.30
C ARG A 339 -7.68 -20.16 -26.72
N VAL A 340 -8.36 -21.14 -26.14
CA VAL A 340 -7.77 -22.37 -25.60
C VAL A 340 -8.00 -23.49 -26.60
N VAL A 341 -6.92 -24.11 -27.04
CA VAL A 341 -6.91 -25.15 -28.08
C VAL A 341 -6.31 -26.43 -27.51
N LYS A 342 -6.90 -27.58 -27.83
CA LYS A 342 -6.36 -28.89 -27.47
C LYS A 342 -6.31 -29.76 -28.72
N GLN A 343 -5.14 -30.31 -29.04
CA GLN A 343 -4.97 -31.14 -30.25
C GLN A 343 -5.52 -30.46 -31.52
N GLY A 344 -5.27 -29.15 -31.66
CA GLY A 344 -5.73 -28.35 -32.80
C GLY A 344 -7.23 -28.00 -32.81
N ARG A 345 -8.02 -28.44 -31.83
CA ARG A 345 -9.45 -28.11 -31.72
C ARG A 345 -9.70 -27.04 -30.67
N LEU A 346 -10.53 -26.05 -31.01
CA LEU A 346 -10.94 -25.01 -30.07
C LEU A 346 -11.76 -25.61 -28.93
N LEU A 347 -11.24 -25.51 -27.70
CA LEU A 347 -11.88 -26.05 -26.49
C LEU A 347 -12.76 -25.01 -25.80
N SER A 348 -12.23 -23.79 -25.66
CA SER A 348 -12.93 -22.67 -25.03
C SER A 348 -12.38 -21.32 -25.49
N LEU A 349 -13.20 -20.29 -25.31
CA LEU A 349 -12.78 -18.90 -25.32
C LEU A 349 -12.82 -18.40 -23.88
N LEU A 350 -11.79 -17.68 -23.45
CA LEU A 350 -11.72 -17.07 -22.12
C LEU A 350 -11.66 -15.55 -22.26
N HIS A 351 -12.22 -14.85 -21.29
CA HIS A 351 -12.38 -13.40 -21.28
C HIS A 351 -11.77 -12.78 -20.03
N LYS A 352 -11.77 -11.44 -19.95
CA LYS A 352 -11.40 -10.69 -18.74
C LYS A 352 -12.02 -11.32 -17.47
N GLY A 353 -11.17 -11.60 -16.48
CA GLY A 353 -11.54 -12.25 -15.21
C GLY A 353 -11.39 -13.77 -15.20
N ASP A 354 -11.25 -14.42 -16.35
CA ASP A 354 -10.96 -15.85 -16.41
C ASP A 354 -9.47 -16.14 -16.12
N CYS A 355 -9.24 -17.32 -15.56
CA CYS A 355 -7.91 -17.84 -15.24
C CYS A 355 -7.56 -19.04 -16.13
N PHE A 356 -6.29 -19.24 -16.50
CA PHE A 356 -5.82 -20.41 -17.23
C PHE A 356 -4.42 -20.83 -16.80
N GLY A 357 -4.03 -22.07 -17.13
CA GLY A 357 -2.78 -22.68 -16.65
C GLY A 357 -2.87 -23.21 -15.22
N GLU A 358 -4.01 -23.03 -14.55
CA GLU A 358 -4.23 -23.42 -13.15
C GLU A 358 -4.20 -24.93 -12.93
N MET A 359 -4.49 -25.72 -13.97
CA MET A 359 -4.38 -27.18 -13.90
C MET A 359 -2.94 -27.62 -13.67
N ALA A 360 -1.96 -26.88 -14.20
CA ALA A 360 -0.56 -27.21 -13.97
C ALA A 360 -0.15 -26.94 -12.52
N HIS A 361 -0.66 -25.86 -11.94
CA HIS A 361 -0.53 -25.57 -10.51
C HIS A 361 -1.18 -26.67 -9.62
N LEU A 362 -2.38 -27.12 -9.97
CA LEU A 362 -3.14 -28.10 -9.17
C LEU A 362 -2.64 -29.55 -9.30
N ALA A 363 -2.00 -29.91 -10.42
CA ALA A 363 -1.55 -31.27 -10.70
C ALA A 363 -0.19 -31.65 -10.06
N GLY A 364 0.53 -30.68 -9.46
CA GLY A 364 1.78 -30.92 -8.74
C GLY A 364 3.04 -31.01 -9.62
N LYS A 365 4.17 -31.42 -9.02
CA LYS A 365 5.52 -31.39 -9.61
C LYS A 365 5.70 -32.40 -10.77
N SER A 366 5.20 -32.03 -11.94
CA SER A 366 5.57 -32.45 -13.32
C SER A 366 4.48 -32.08 -14.32
N ALA A 367 3.75 -30.98 -14.07
CA ALA A 367 2.63 -30.64 -14.93
C ALA A 367 3.12 -30.06 -16.27
N THR A 368 2.98 -30.85 -17.32
CA THR A 368 3.04 -30.37 -18.70
C THR A 368 1.76 -29.63 -19.02
N ARG A 369 1.86 -28.55 -19.79
CA ARG A 369 0.69 -27.82 -20.31
C ARG A 369 -0.19 -28.77 -21.12
N SER A 370 -1.49 -28.77 -20.83
CA SER A 370 -2.46 -29.69 -21.44
C SER A 370 -3.19 -29.14 -22.66
N THR A 371 -2.95 -27.86 -22.97
CA THR A 371 -3.61 -27.08 -24.03
C THR A 371 -2.69 -25.97 -24.51
N ASP A 372 -2.80 -25.61 -25.79
CA ASP A 372 -2.28 -24.35 -26.30
C ASP A 372 -3.20 -23.19 -25.90
N VAL A 373 -2.62 -22.03 -25.61
CA VAL A 373 -3.35 -20.79 -25.37
C VAL A 373 -2.79 -19.70 -26.26
N PHE A 374 -3.66 -19.04 -27.02
CA PHE A 374 -3.29 -17.93 -27.91
C PHE A 374 -4.14 -16.71 -27.62
N SER A 375 -3.55 -15.53 -27.73
CA SER A 375 -4.29 -14.27 -27.63
C SER A 375 -5.23 -14.10 -28.84
N LYS A 376 -6.50 -13.77 -28.59
CA LYS A 376 -7.48 -13.47 -29.65
C LYS A 376 -7.60 -11.96 -29.90
N THR A 377 -7.32 -11.16 -28.88
CA THR A 377 -7.15 -9.71 -28.93
C THR A 377 -5.78 -9.38 -28.34
N GLU A 378 -5.40 -8.11 -28.29
CA GLU A 378 -4.40 -7.70 -27.31
C GLU A 378 -4.92 -8.06 -25.90
N VAL A 379 -4.05 -8.62 -25.06
CA VAL A 379 -4.39 -9.05 -23.71
C VAL A 379 -3.38 -8.52 -22.70
N THR A 380 -3.87 -8.17 -21.52
CA THR A 380 -3.05 -7.96 -20.33
C THR A 380 -3.18 -9.17 -19.42
N LEU A 381 -2.05 -9.79 -19.08
CA LEU A 381 -1.97 -10.99 -18.26
C LEU A 381 -1.40 -10.65 -16.89
N ILE A 382 -1.99 -11.25 -15.86
CA ILE A 382 -1.45 -11.30 -14.50
C ILE A 382 -0.88 -12.71 -14.33
N GLU A 383 0.44 -12.83 -14.40
CA GLU A 383 1.18 -14.08 -14.23
C GLU A 383 1.52 -14.29 -12.76
N ILE A 384 1.31 -15.50 -12.26
CA ILE A 384 1.59 -15.86 -10.87
C ILE A 384 2.34 -17.18 -10.84
N ASP A 385 3.51 -17.15 -10.22
CA ASP A 385 4.33 -18.33 -9.93
C ASP A 385 3.80 -19.04 -8.66
N PRO A 386 3.41 -20.33 -8.75
CA PRO A 386 3.02 -21.15 -7.62
C PRO A 386 3.99 -21.19 -6.45
N ASP A 387 5.30 -21.19 -6.72
CA ASP A 387 6.33 -21.26 -5.69
C ASP A 387 6.45 -19.94 -4.92
N VAL A 388 6.18 -18.82 -5.59
CA VAL A 388 6.07 -17.50 -4.95
C VAL A 388 4.77 -17.42 -4.14
N LEU A 389 3.65 -17.86 -4.73
CA LEU A 389 2.35 -17.93 -4.04
C LEU A 389 2.40 -18.82 -2.79
N ALA A 390 3.16 -19.92 -2.81
CA ALA A 390 3.34 -20.78 -1.65
C ALA A 390 3.97 -20.06 -0.44
N ARG A 391 4.72 -18.97 -0.68
CA ARG A 391 5.35 -18.13 0.35
C ARG A 391 4.50 -16.93 0.76
N ALA A 392 3.42 -16.64 0.06
CA ALA A 392 2.46 -15.59 0.42
C ALA A 392 1.78 -15.86 1.78
N THR A 393 1.06 -14.89 2.33
CA THR A 393 0.34 -15.04 3.60
C THR A 393 -0.70 -16.16 3.54
N ALA A 394 -1.00 -16.76 4.69
CA ALA A 394 -2.00 -17.82 4.78
C ALA A 394 -3.38 -17.39 4.27
N ASN A 395 -3.76 -16.14 4.51
CA ASN A 395 -5.02 -15.55 4.03
C ASN A 395 -5.01 -15.42 2.50
N CYS A 396 -3.96 -14.83 1.92
CA CYS A 396 -3.83 -14.72 0.46
C CYS A 396 -3.92 -16.10 -0.22
N ARG A 397 -3.17 -17.10 0.26
CA ARG A 397 -3.24 -18.49 -0.26
C ARG A 397 -4.63 -19.11 -0.12
N TYR A 398 -5.33 -18.84 0.98
CA TYR A 398 -6.70 -19.29 1.19
C TYR A 398 -7.65 -18.67 0.15
N GLN A 399 -7.55 -17.37 -0.11
CA GLN A 399 -8.39 -16.70 -1.12
C GLN A 399 -8.14 -17.23 -2.53
N PHE A 400 -6.87 -17.47 -2.90
CA PHE A 400 -6.56 -18.15 -4.16
C PHE A 400 -7.21 -19.53 -4.25
N SER A 401 -7.13 -20.32 -3.17
CA SER A 401 -7.78 -21.63 -3.12
C SER A 401 -9.30 -21.55 -3.33
N GLN A 402 -9.97 -20.59 -2.70
CA GLN A 402 -11.40 -20.34 -2.88
C GLN A 402 -11.74 -19.89 -4.30
N ALA A 403 -10.94 -19.00 -4.89
CA ALA A 403 -11.11 -18.54 -6.26
C ALA A 403 -10.96 -19.70 -7.26
N PHE A 404 -9.94 -20.54 -7.10
CA PHE A 404 -9.73 -21.73 -7.93
C PHE A 404 -10.87 -22.73 -7.82
N LEU A 405 -11.36 -23.01 -6.60
CA LEU A 405 -12.53 -23.87 -6.41
C LEU A 405 -13.75 -23.33 -7.15
N GLY A 406 -13.99 -22.01 -7.09
CA GLY A 406 -15.05 -21.36 -7.86
C GLY A 406 -14.91 -21.53 -9.37
N VAL A 407 -13.68 -21.39 -9.90
CA VAL A 407 -13.39 -21.61 -11.32
C VAL A 407 -13.63 -23.07 -11.72
N LEU A 408 -13.12 -24.03 -10.94
CA LEU A 408 -13.29 -25.47 -11.21
C LEU A 408 -14.75 -25.89 -11.20
N VAL A 409 -15.52 -25.43 -10.21
CA VAL A 409 -16.97 -25.72 -10.13
C VAL A 409 -17.69 -25.20 -11.37
N ARG A 410 -17.41 -23.96 -11.80
CA ARG A 410 -18.00 -23.39 -13.04
C ARG A 410 -17.62 -24.21 -14.27
N ARG A 411 -16.35 -24.59 -14.43
CA ARG A 411 -15.87 -25.40 -15.56
C ARG A 411 -16.48 -26.80 -15.58
N LEU A 412 -16.60 -27.44 -14.42
CA LEU A 412 -17.22 -28.75 -14.29
C LEU A 412 -18.71 -28.70 -14.65
N ALA A 413 -19.44 -27.68 -14.20
CA ALA A 413 -20.85 -27.49 -14.55
C ALA A 413 -21.05 -27.31 -16.06
N VAL A 414 -20.20 -26.50 -16.71
CA VAL A 414 -20.22 -26.32 -18.17
C VAL A 414 -19.89 -27.61 -18.90
N SER A 415 -18.87 -28.35 -18.43
CA SER A 415 -18.46 -29.63 -19.01
C SER A 415 -19.55 -30.68 -18.90
N ASN A 416 -20.18 -30.82 -17.72
CA ASN A 416 -21.30 -31.73 -17.51
C ASN A 416 -22.47 -31.40 -18.42
N THR A 417 -22.79 -30.11 -18.60
CA THR A 417 -23.86 -29.67 -19.51
C THR A 417 -23.54 -30.01 -20.97
N ARG A 418 -22.28 -29.85 -21.40
CA ARG A 418 -21.83 -30.24 -22.75
C ARG A 418 -21.91 -31.76 -22.95
N ILE A 419 -21.46 -32.54 -21.97
CA ILE A 419 -21.53 -34.00 -22.01
C ILE A 419 -22.99 -34.46 -22.06
N SER A 420 -23.88 -33.90 -21.24
CA SER A 420 -25.31 -34.22 -21.26
C SER A 420 -25.95 -33.94 -22.62
N ARG A 421 -25.58 -32.83 -23.29
CA ARG A 421 -26.06 -32.54 -24.66
C ARG A 421 -25.54 -33.54 -25.69
N LEU A 422 -24.25 -33.89 -25.64
CA LEU A 422 -23.68 -34.89 -26.54
C LEU A 422 -24.33 -36.27 -26.36
N LEU A 423 -24.65 -36.63 -25.11
CA LEU A 423 -25.35 -37.89 -24.79
C LEU A 423 -26.82 -37.87 -25.21
N SER A 424 -27.52 -36.74 -25.11
CA SER A 424 -28.90 -36.63 -25.62
C SER A 424 -28.95 -36.68 -27.14
N ASP A 425 -28.00 -36.05 -27.83
CA ASP A 425 -27.95 -36.04 -29.30
C ASP A 425 -27.61 -37.42 -29.89
N HIS A 426 -27.03 -38.34 -29.10
CA HIS A 426 -26.76 -39.74 -29.51
C HIS A 426 -27.85 -40.73 -29.03
N GLY A 427 -28.82 -40.27 -28.24
CA GLY A 427 -29.93 -41.09 -27.73
C GLY A 427 -31.11 -41.22 -28.70
N ASP A 428 -31.18 -40.40 -29.74
CA ASP A 428 -32.28 -40.37 -30.72
C ASP A 428 -31.98 -41.19 -32.01
N GLU A 429 -30.89 -41.97 -32.03
CA GLU A 429 -30.54 -42.89 -33.14
C GLU A 429 -30.74 -44.39 -32.80
N GLN A 430 -31.45 -44.73 -31.72
CA GLN A 430 -31.93 -46.10 -31.45
C GLN A 430 -33.46 -46.15 -31.49
#